data_AF-A0A482X9B4-F1
#
_entry.id   AF-A0A482X9B4-F1
#
_cell.length_a   1.000
_cell.length_b   1.000
_cell.length_c   1.000
_cell.angle_alpha   90.00
_cell.angle_beta   90.00
_cell.angle_gamma   90.00
#
_symmetry.space_group_name_H-M   'P 1'
#
loop_
_entity.id
_entity.type
_entity.pdbx_description
1 polymer ?
#
loop_
_entity_poly.entity_id
_entity_poly.type
_entity_poly.pdbx_seq_one_letter_code
_entity_poly.pdbx_strand_id
1 'polypeptide(L)'
;MNSLTLTALLLLVLVAVCGAQYGSVHCRVGCACASDYVPLCGSDRRTYDNECKLRCQQCFVPGLVRLFEGRCEDRVIVAAASPLIPLVFPPFFPSTLSN
;
A
#
# COMPACT_ATOMS: atom_id res chain seq x y z
N MET A 1 21.05 -37.91 -17.82
CA MET A 1 20.24 -36.91 -17.10
C MET A 1 18.99 -37.62 -16.61
N ASN A 2 18.87 -37.86 -15.31
CA ASN A 2 17.75 -38.62 -14.74
C ASN A 2 16.60 -37.66 -14.37
N SER A 3 15.39 -38.19 -14.21
CA SER A 3 14.19 -37.40 -13.88
C SER A 3 14.40 -36.53 -12.62
N LEU A 4 15.11 -37.06 -11.62
CA LEU A 4 15.46 -36.35 -10.37
C LEU A 4 16.39 -35.15 -10.60
N THR A 5 17.37 -35.26 -11.50
CA THR A 5 18.26 -34.13 -11.86
C THR A 5 17.50 -33.03 -12.58
N LEU A 6 16.49 -33.38 -13.39
CA LEU A 6 15.70 -32.41 -14.15
C LEU A 6 14.74 -31.62 -13.24
N THR A 7 14.10 -32.29 -12.28
CA THR A 7 13.24 -31.61 -11.29
C THR A 7 14.05 -30.74 -10.33
N ALA A 8 15.23 -31.19 -9.90
CA ALA A 8 16.12 -30.41 -9.05
C ALA A 8 16.61 -29.12 -9.75
N LEU A 9 17.01 -29.22 -11.03
CA LEU A 9 17.38 -28.05 -11.83
C LEU A 9 16.22 -27.07 -12.00
N LEU A 10 15.01 -27.57 -12.26
CA LEU A 10 13.82 -26.73 -12.43
C LEU A 10 13.49 -25.96 -11.14
N LEU A 11 13.56 -26.62 -9.97
CA LEU A 11 13.34 -25.98 -8.66
C LEU A 11 14.40 -24.93 -8.34
N LEU A 12 15.67 -25.20 -8.64
CA LEU A 12 16.76 -24.24 -8.45
C LEU A 12 16.56 -22.99 -9.31
N VAL A 13 16.12 -23.16 -10.56
CA VAL A 13 15.80 -22.05 -11.46
C VAL A 13 14.59 -21.25 -10.93
N LEU A 14 13.53 -21.92 -10.46
CA LEU A 14 12.36 -21.25 -9.88
C LEU A 14 12.70 -20.46 -8.61
N VAL A 15 13.52 -21.01 -7.71
CA VAL A 15 13.96 -20.29 -6.50
C VAL A 15 14.85 -19.10 -6.85
N ALA A 16 15.77 -19.24 -7.82
CA ALA A 16 16.62 -18.15 -8.27
C ALA A 16 15.81 -17.01 -8.94
N VAL A 17 14.79 -17.35 -9.73
CA VAL A 17 13.91 -16.37 -10.39
C VAL A 17 12.92 -15.74 -9.41
N CYS A 18 12.40 -16.49 -8.43
CA CYS A 18 11.44 -15.99 -7.45
C CYS A 18 12.10 -15.26 -6.26
N GLY A 19 13.37 -15.57 -5.97
CA GLY A 19 14.16 -14.95 -4.90
C GLY A 19 14.45 -13.46 -5.09
N ALA A 20 14.31 -12.94 -6.32
CA ALA A 20 14.60 -11.54 -6.63
C ALA A 20 13.39 -10.59 -6.45
N GLN A 21 12.21 -11.09 -6.07
CA GLN A 21 10.98 -10.29 -6.10
C GLN A 21 10.34 -10.04 -4.74
N TYR A 22 11.02 -10.38 -3.64
CA TYR A 22 10.58 -9.98 -2.31
C TYR A 22 10.89 -8.49 -2.12
N GLY A 23 9.91 -7.65 -2.47
CA GLY A 23 9.97 -6.20 -2.33
C GLY A 23 10.42 -5.83 -0.93
N SER A 24 11.64 -5.29 -0.83
CA SER A 24 12.22 -4.87 0.44
C SER A 24 11.84 -3.42 0.72
N VAL A 25 11.17 -3.20 1.85
CA VAL A 25 10.96 -1.85 2.38
C VAL A 25 12.32 -1.37 2.89
N HIS A 26 12.93 -0.42 2.18
CA HIS A 26 14.23 0.13 2.57
C HIS A 26 14.06 1.17 3.67
N CYS A 27 14.36 0.75 4.89
CA CYS A 27 14.23 1.59 6.08
C CYS A 27 15.50 2.41 6.30
N ARG A 28 15.42 3.71 6.00
CA ARG A 28 16.47 4.66 6.37
C ARG A 28 16.08 5.39 7.65
N VAL A 29 17.06 5.52 8.55
CA VAL A 29 16.95 6.38 9.74
C VAL A 29 16.87 7.83 9.22
N GLY A 30 15.68 8.39 9.23
CA GLY A 30 15.37 9.67 8.58
C GLY A 30 14.78 9.45 7.18
N CYS A 31 13.45 9.45 7.11
CA CYS A 31 12.76 9.42 5.83
C CYS A 31 12.79 10.81 5.21
N ALA A 32 13.68 10.98 4.23
CA ALA A 32 13.70 12.16 3.38
C ALA A 32 12.52 12.10 2.42
N CYS A 33 11.39 12.68 2.83
CA CYS A 33 10.19 12.83 2.02
C CYS A 33 9.96 14.30 1.71
N ALA A 34 9.41 14.60 0.53
CA ALA A 34 8.90 15.93 0.25
C ALA A 34 7.76 16.29 1.23
N SER A 35 7.57 17.58 1.45
CA SER A 35 6.48 18.11 2.30
C SER A 35 5.16 18.25 1.55
N ASP A 36 5.00 17.56 0.42
CA ASP A 36 3.76 17.55 -0.35
C ASP A 36 2.62 16.99 0.50
N TYR A 37 1.48 17.69 0.47
CA TYR A 37 0.29 17.31 1.22
C TYR A 37 -0.72 16.62 0.30
N VAL A 38 -0.65 15.30 0.28
CA VAL A 38 -1.56 14.37 -0.38
C VAL A 38 -1.98 13.33 0.66
N PRO A 39 -3.01 13.62 1.48
CA PRO A 39 -3.34 12.79 2.64
C PRO A 39 -3.75 11.39 2.22
N LEU A 40 -3.33 10.38 2.98
CA LEU A 40 -3.68 8.98 2.79
C LEU A 40 -4.09 8.37 4.14
N CYS A 41 -5.05 7.45 4.13
CA CYS A 41 -5.40 6.69 5.32
C CYS A 41 -4.70 5.32 5.31
N GLY A 42 -3.93 5.03 6.36
CA GLY A 42 -3.30 3.73 6.58
C GLY A 42 -4.22 2.71 7.27
N SER A 43 -3.83 1.44 7.22
CA SER A 43 -4.53 0.33 7.89
C SER A 43 -4.52 0.43 9.41
N ASP A 44 -3.60 1.22 9.96
CA ASP A 44 -3.53 1.58 11.37
C ASP A 44 -4.46 2.74 11.75
N ARG A 45 -5.35 3.15 10.85
CA ARG A 45 -6.31 4.25 11.03
C ARG A 45 -5.63 5.60 11.29
N ARG A 46 -4.37 5.75 10.86
CA ARG A 46 -3.65 7.02 10.87
C ARG A 46 -3.62 7.65 9.48
N THR A 47 -3.73 8.96 9.47
CA THR A 47 -3.55 9.77 8.27
C THR A 47 -2.05 10.04 8.06
N TYR A 48 -1.56 9.83 6.85
CA TYR A 48 -0.21 10.14 6.41
C TYR A 48 -0.25 11.27 5.40
N ASP A 49 0.63 12.27 5.53
CA ASP A 49 0.60 13.45 4.65
C ASP A 49 0.94 13.14 3.20
N ASN A 50 1.65 12.03 2.93
CA ASN A 50 1.94 11.54 1.60
C ASN A 50 2.34 10.06 1.61
N GLU A 51 2.42 9.47 0.41
CA GLU A 51 2.80 8.06 0.23
C GLU A 51 4.21 7.76 0.76
N CYS A 52 5.14 8.70 0.62
CA CYS A 52 6.50 8.54 1.11
C CYS A 52 6.54 8.38 2.64
N LYS A 53 5.77 9.18 3.39
CA LYS A 53 5.64 9.05 4.85
C LYS A 53 4.93 7.77 5.26
N LEU A 54 3.94 7.31 4.51
CA LEU A 54 3.29 6.02 4.77
C LEU A 54 4.29 4.86 4.60
N ARG A 55 5.05 4.86 3.49
CA ARG A 55 6.10 3.86 3.22
C ARG A 55 7.23 3.91 4.24
N CYS A 56 7.57 5.10 4.71
CA CYS A 56 8.50 5.26 5.82
C CYS A 56 7.99 4.54 7.07
N GLN A 57 6.72 4.73 7.40
CA GLN A 57 6.14 4.17 8.62
C GLN A 57 5.99 2.65 8.56
N GLN A 58 5.95 2.05 7.36
CA GLN A 58 5.98 0.59 7.18
C GLN A 58 7.21 -0.08 7.81
N CYS A 59 8.28 0.69 8.05
CA CYS A 59 9.47 0.24 8.77
C CYS A 59 9.24 0.00 10.26
N PHE A 60 8.31 0.73 10.86
CA PHE A 60 8.02 0.68 12.29
C PHE A 60 6.73 -0.07 12.59
N VAL A 61 5.81 -0.12 11.63
CA VAL A 61 4.51 -0.78 11.74
C VAL A 61 4.44 -1.91 10.72
N PRO A 62 4.71 -3.17 11.13
CA PRO A 62 4.62 -4.31 10.22
C PRO A 62 3.17 -4.47 9.72
N GLY A 63 3.00 -4.65 8.41
CA GLY A 63 1.67 -4.81 7.80
C GLY A 63 0.90 -3.50 7.60
N LEU A 64 1.55 -2.33 7.75
CA LEU A 64 0.94 -1.06 7.40
C LEU A 64 0.69 -0.99 5.88
N VAL A 65 -0.56 -0.84 5.48
CA VAL A 65 -0.97 -0.72 4.08
C VAL A 65 -1.84 0.52 3.90
N ARG A 66 -1.79 1.13 2.72
CA ARG A 66 -2.71 2.19 2.35
C ARG A 66 -4.11 1.60 2.17
N LEU A 67 -5.12 2.21 2.82
CA LEU A 67 -6.53 1.85 2.64
C LEU A 67 -7.18 2.70 1.54
N PHE A 68 -7.01 4.02 1.58
CA PHE A 68 -7.62 4.97 0.63
C PHE A 68 -6.88 6.32 0.63
N GLU A 69 -7.14 7.14 -0.40
CA GLU A 69 -6.67 8.53 -0.47
C GLU A 69 -7.63 9.45 0.29
N GLY A 70 -7.10 10.39 1.05
CA GLY A 70 -7.83 11.22 2.01
C GLY A 70 -7.45 10.92 3.46
N ARG A 71 -7.95 11.72 4.41
CA ARG A 71 -7.69 11.49 5.83
C ARG A 71 -8.59 10.38 6.37
N CYS A 72 -8.14 9.68 7.40
CA CYS A 72 -8.96 8.66 8.05
C CYS A 72 -10.24 9.25 8.68
N GLU A 73 -10.19 10.52 9.09
CA GLU A 73 -11.29 11.26 9.72
C GLU A 73 -12.34 11.74 8.72
N ASP A 74 -11.97 11.92 7.44
CA ASP A 74 -12.89 12.32 6.39
C ASP A 74 -13.93 11.20 6.08
N ARG A 75 -13.74 9.99 6.62
CA ARG A 75 -14.73 8.91 6.54
C ARG A 75 -15.93 9.06 7.49
N VAL A 76 -15.97 10.06 8.36
CA VAL A 76 -17.17 10.32 9.19
C VAL A 76 -18.33 10.85 8.33
N ILE A 77 -18.07 11.37 7.13
CA ILE A 77 -19.09 11.94 6.23
C ILE A 77 -19.53 11.01 5.09
N VAL A 78 -18.87 9.87 4.85
CA VAL A 78 -19.31 8.93 3.78
C VAL A 78 -20.15 7.78 4.33
N ALA A 79 -20.08 7.47 5.63
CA ALA A 79 -20.99 6.50 6.25
C ALA A 79 -22.37 7.09 6.59
N ALA A 80 -22.50 8.42 6.68
CA ALA A 80 -23.74 9.10 7.04
C ALA A 80 -24.48 9.75 5.86
N ALA A 81 -23.88 9.83 4.67
CA ALA A 81 -24.44 10.61 3.56
C ALA A 81 -25.14 9.81 2.45
N SER A 82 -25.34 8.49 2.54
CA SER A 82 -26.26 7.78 1.61
C SER A 82 -26.60 6.35 2.07
N PRO A 83 -27.82 6.08 2.58
CA PRO A 83 -28.24 4.72 2.93
C PRO A 83 -28.69 3.87 1.71
N LEU A 84 -28.51 4.29 0.46
CA LEU A 84 -29.18 3.65 -0.70
C LEU A 84 -28.34 3.41 -1.98
N ILE A 85 -27.02 3.24 -1.93
CA ILE A 85 -26.29 2.82 -3.15
C ILE A 85 -25.44 1.57 -2.90
N PRO A 86 -25.84 0.39 -3.43
CA PRO A 86 -25.13 -0.86 -3.27
C PRO A 86 -23.94 -0.93 -4.23
N LEU A 87 -22.81 -1.42 -3.71
CA LEU A 87 -21.80 -2.21 -4.43
C LEU A 87 -21.35 -1.73 -5.83
N VAL A 88 -20.92 -0.49 -5.97
CA VAL A 88 -19.97 -0.14 -7.04
C VAL A 88 -18.94 0.81 -6.44
N PHE A 89 -17.80 0.25 -6.04
CA PHE A 89 -16.55 1.01 -5.88
C PHE A 89 -15.81 0.93 -7.22
N PRO A 90 -15.90 1.93 -8.12
CA PRO A 90 -14.89 2.12 -9.14
C PRO A 90 -13.65 2.83 -8.52
N PRO A 91 -12.45 2.58 -9.06
CA PRO A 91 -11.17 3.04 -8.49
C PRO A 91 -10.81 4.49 -8.90
N PHE A 92 -11.78 5.39 -8.99
CA PHE A 92 -11.53 6.78 -9.38
C PHE A 92 -12.46 7.71 -8.58
N PHE A 93 -12.00 8.17 -7.42
CA PHE A 93 -12.51 9.43 -6.88
C PHE A 93 -11.77 10.56 -7.61
N PRO A 94 -12.44 11.38 -8.42
CA PRO A 94 -11.81 12.53 -9.01
C PRO A 94 -11.57 13.57 -7.92
N SER A 95 -10.32 14.03 -7.83
CA SER A 95 -9.95 15.22 -7.09
C SER A 95 -10.70 16.42 -7.68
N THR A 96 -11.76 16.89 -7.02
CA THR A 96 -12.25 18.28 -7.08
C THR A 96 -13.50 18.44 -6.20
N LEU A 97 -13.29 18.91 -4.97
CA LEU A 97 -14.18 19.92 -4.42
C LEU A 97 -13.34 20.82 -3.49
N SER A 98 -12.48 21.62 -4.11
CA SER A 98 -12.03 22.87 -3.52
C SER A 98 -13.15 23.88 -3.78
N ASN A 99 -13.77 24.36 -2.71
CA ASN A 99 -14.45 25.65 -2.72
C ASN A 99 -13.45 26.66 -2.17
#